data_AF-A0A6G0ZH18-F1
#
_entry.id   AF-A0A6G0ZH18-F1
#
_cell.length_a   1.000
_cell.length_b   1.000
_cell.length_c   1.000
_cell.angle_alpha   90.00
_cell.angle_beta   90.00
_cell.angle_gamma   90.00
#
_symmetry.space_group_name_H-M   'P 1'
#
loop_
_entity.id
_entity.type
_entity.pdbx_description
1 polymer ?
#
loop_
_entity_poly.entity_id
_entity_poly.type
_entity_poly.pdbx_seq_one_letter_code
_entity_poly.pdbx_strand_id
1 'polypeptide(L)'
;MDFESEFLKTYRILKWDEFTVLNNDRMSINEKITNKVITKHELLLQFKAELSLLNACKNKIKEELEKGLDVIDTQVLVLISKRVIDLFDHMHVLFSIDEQLLFYYINFCQDNVSYIHVDQLDILLDAVLCTENNQKIWIRLLRLYMELNSFDKLMNVFQEGVRSLKNNSLPLWKMMSRFMQNRRPDMIETLFEEGSNISYENISFYIRAKYLKWCLEYKDIDATRNLFNELKQLKPPCYKLYLINIAIETETTDLELSTVRKLYDEACTLFGRDNIGIWLDYIRFEQTDGSPKLIESIYTRGLWKLEPNLRNFFIDEYDNIKREFMKDLGKEVIVIDD
;
A
#
# COMPACT_ATOMS: atom_id res chain seq x y z
N MET A 1 -22.86 -39.16 16.66
CA MET A 1 -21.93 -38.34 17.45
C MET A 1 -21.57 -37.18 16.55
N ASP A 2 -21.59 -35.94 17.03
CA ASP A 2 -21.26 -34.80 16.15
C ASP A 2 -19.78 -34.88 15.75
N PHE A 3 -19.47 -34.53 14.50
CA PHE A 3 -18.15 -34.70 13.87
C PHE A 3 -17.02 -34.11 14.73
N GLU A 4 -17.23 -32.91 15.29
CA GLU A 4 -16.28 -32.27 16.20
C GLU A 4 -15.93 -33.17 17.39
N SER A 5 -16.95 -33.72 18.03
CA SER A 5 -16.79 -34.51 19.26
C SER A 5 -16.04 -35.83 19.00
N GLU A 6 -16.22 -36.41 17.82
CA GLU A 6 -15.47 -37.58 17.36
C GLU A 6 -14.00 -37.23 17.09
N PHE A 7 -13.73 -36.10 16.43
CA PHE A 7 -12.39 -35.61 16.19
C PHE A 7 -11.62 -35.35 17.50
N LEU A 8 -12.21 -34.57 18.41
CA LEU A 8 -11.58 -34.20 19.68
C LEU A 8 -11.24 -35.42 20.54
N LYS A 9 -12.13 -36.42 20.55
CA LYS A 9 -11.92 -37.67 21.27
C LYS A 9 -10.82 -38.53 20.62
N THR A 10 -10.86 -38.68 19.30
CA THR A 10 -9.90 -39.48 18.54
C THR A 10 -8.47 -39.01 18.78
N TYR A 11 -8.27 -37.69 18.74
CA TYR A 11 -6.97 -37.07 18.93
C TYR A 11 -6.65 -36.68 20.39
N ARG A 12 -7.53 -37.06 21.34
CA ARG A 12 -7.37 -36.80 22.78
C ARG A 12 -7.10 -35.33 23.12
N ILE A 13 -7.76 -34.43 22.39
CA ILE A 13 -7.63 -32.99 22.58
C ILE A 13 -8.38 -32.54 23.83
N LEU A 14 -9.57 -33.12 24.06
CA LEU A 14 -10.41 -32.89 25.22
C LEU A 14 -11.00 -34.21 25.70
N LYS A 15 -11.20 -34.31 27.01
CA LYS A 15 -11.98 -35.39 27.60
C LYS A 15 -13.48 -35.15 27.42
N TRP A 16 -14.28 -36.20 27.60
CA TRP A 16 -15.72 -36.14 27.35
C TRP A 16 -16.46 -35.24 28.34
N ASP A 17 -16.04 -35.24 29.60
CA ASP A 17 -16.51 -34.34 30.65
C ASP A 17 -16.18 -32.88 30.33
N GLU A 18 -14.95 -32.60 29.91
CA GLU A 18 -14.52 -31.25 29.51
C GLU A 18 -15.29 -30.74 28.28
N PHE A 19 -15.49 -31.58 27.26
CA PHE A 19 -16.29 -31.23 26.08
C PHE A 19 -17.77 -31.00 26.44
N THR A 20 -18.32 -31.78 27.37
CA THR A 20 -19.69 -31.59 27.86
C THR A 20 -19.84 -30.24 28.56
N VAL A 21 -18.87 -29.85 29.38
CA VAL A 21 -18.83 -28.52 30.02
C VAL A 21 -18.78 -27.41 28.96
N LEU A 22 -17.86 -27.50 27.99
CA LEU A 22 -17.74 -26.51 26.93
C LEU A 22 -19.05 -26.35 26.13
N ASN A 23 -19.76 -27.43 25.82
CA ASN A 23 -21.04 -27.35 25.13
C ASN A 23 -22.16 -26.75 25.99
N ASN A 24 -22.18 -27.03 27.28
CA ASN A 24 -23.12 -26.39 28.21
C ASN A 24 -22.85 -24.88 28.29
N ASP A 25 -21.59 -24.48 28.34
CA ASP A 25 -21.19 -23.06 28.31
C ASP A 25 -21.60 -22.39 26.99
N ARG A 26 -21.35 -23.03 25.84
CA ARG A 26 -21.81 -22.56 24.52
C ARG A 26 -23.34 -22.34 24.50
N MET A 27 -24.12 -23.29 25.00
CA MET A 27 -25.59 -23.17 25.06
C MET A 27 -26.03 -22.00 25.96
N SER A 28 -25.43 -21.88 27.15
CA SER A 28 -25.70 -20.80 28.09
C SER A 28 -25.37 -19.42 27.51
N ILE A 29 -24.23 -19.30 26.82
CA ILE A 29 -23.82 -18.06 26.13
C ILE A 29 -24.82 -17.70 25.03
N ASN A 30 -25.22 -18.67 24.19
CA ASN A 30 -26.19 -18.43 23.11
C ASN A 30 -27.56 -17.98 23.64
N GLU A 31 -28.02 -18.56 24.75
CA GLU A 31 -29.26 -18.13 25.41
C GLU A 31 -29.13 -16.69 25.94
N LYS A 32 -28.02 -16.36 26.60
CA LYS A 32 -27.75 -15.00 27.09
C LYS A 32 -27.62 -13.96 25.98
N ILE A 33 -27.02 -14.32 24.84
CA ILE A 33 -26.94 -13.47 23.63
C ILE A 33 -28.35 -13.20 23.11
N THR A 34 -29.16 -14.26 22.94
CA THR A 34 -30.54 -14.17 22.44
C THR A 34 -31.39 -13.26 23.33
N ASN A 35 -31.24 -13.40 24.64
CA ASN A 35 -31.96 -12.60 25.63
C ASN A 35 -31.35 -11.22 25.88
N LYS A 36 -30.23 -10.87 25.22
CA LYS A 36 -29.48 -9.61 25.39
C LYS A 36 -29.07 -9.31 26.84
N VAL A 37 -28.80 -10.35 27.63
CA VAL A 37 -28.34 -10.26 29.02
C VAL A 37 -26.86 -10.65 29.18
N ILE A 38 -26.21 -11.06 28.09
CA ILE A 38 -24.78 -11.39 28.05
C ILE A 38 -23.92 -10.18 28.38
N THR A 39 -22.81 -10.39 29.09
CA THR A 39 -21.79 -9.35 29.32
C THR A 39 -20.62 -9.47 28.34
N LYS A 40 -19.93 -8.35 28.06
CA LYS A 40 -18.70 -8.35 27.24
C LYS A 40 -17.64 -9.32 27.79
N HIS A 41 -17.55 -9.45 29.11
CA HIS A 41 -16.59 -10.35 29.77
C HIS A 41 -16.88 -11.83 29.48
N GLU A 42 -18.13 -12.25 29.62
CA GLU A 42 -18.54 -13.64 29.33
C GLU A 42 -18.29 -14.00 27.86
N LEU A 43 -18.62 -13.09 26.95
CA LEU A 43 -18.42 -13.31 25.51
C LEU A 43 -16.93 -13.40 25.14
N LEU A 44 -16.08 -12.57 25.78
CA LEU A 44 -14.62 -12.64 25.64
C LEU A 44 -14.04 -13.94 26.22
N LEU A 45 -14.59 -14.46 27.31
CA LEU A 45 -14.16 -15.76 27.86
C LEU A 45 -14.47 -16.89 26.88
N GLN A 46 -15.69 -16.91 26.32
CA GLN A 46 -16.06 -17.92 25.33
C GLN A 46 -15.19 -17.82 24.08
N PHE A 47 -14.95 -16.62 23.58
CA PHE A 47 -14.06 -16.37 22.44
C PHE A 47 -12.64 -16.91 22.68
N LYS A 48 -12.08 -16.68 23.87
CA LYS A 48 -10.76 -17.22 24.24
C LYS A 48 -10.77 -18.75 24.34
N ALA A 49 -11.86 -19.34 24.82
CA ALA A 49 -12.01 -20.79 24.93
C ALA A 49 -12.03 -21.44 23.53
N GLU A 50 -12.85 -20.92 22.61
CA GLU A 50 -12.91 -21.41 21.22
C GLU A 50 -11.55 -21.28 20.52
N LEU A 51 -10.87 -20.15 20.73
CA LEU A 51 -9.56 -19.95 20.12
C LEU A 51 -8.49 -20.90 20.68
N SER A 52 -8.53 -21.16 21.99
CA SER A 52 -7.64 -22.14 22.63
C SER A 52 -7.88 -23.53 22.07
N LEU A 53 -9.15 -23.90 21.88
CA LEU A 53 -9.55 -25.15 21.24
C LEU A 53 -9.04 -25.24 19.78
N LEU A 54 -9.19 -24.17 19.00
CA LEU A 54 -8.69 -24.11 17.63
C LEU A 54 -7.18 -24.35 17.58
N ASN A 55 -6.43 -23.64 18.43
CA ASN A 55 -4.97 -23.78 18.50
C ASN A 55 -4.55 -25.19 18.93
N ALA A 56 -5.27 -25.80 19.88
CA ALA A 56 -5.03 -27.19 20.25
C ALA A 56 -5.27 -28.15 19.07
N CYS A 57 -6.34 -27.94 18.29
CA CYS A 57 -6.61 -28.71 17.08
C CYS A 57 -5.51 -28.53 16.02
N LYS A 58 -5.08 -27.29 15.74
CA LYS A 58 -4.00 -27.00 14.77
C LYS A 58 -2.70 -27.67 15.17
N ASN A 59 -2.29 -27.54 16.44
CA ASN A 59 -1.08 -28.18 16.94
C ASN A 59 -1.16 -29.69 16.83
N LYS A 60 -2.33 -30.25 17.15
CA LYS A 60 -2.51 -31.69 17.10
C LYS A 60 -2.48 -32.25 15.68
N ILE A 61 -3.13 -31.58 14.74
CA ILE A 61 -3.06 -31.93 13.32
C ILE A 61 -1.61 -31.90 12.84
N LYS A 62 -0.87 -30.84 13.18
CA LYS A 62 0.55 -30.72 12.83
C LYS A 62 1.39 -31.88 13.38
N GLU A 63 1.24 -32.21 14.67
CA GLU A 63 1.95 -33.33 15.30
C GLU A 63 1.69 -34.67 14.60
N GLU A 64 0.46 -34.92 14.19
CA GLU A 64 0.09 -36.19 13.56
C GLU A 64 0.58 -36.27 12.11
N LEU A 65 0.58 -35.16 11.37
CA LEU A 65 1.23 -35.08 10.05
C LEU A 65 2.75 -35.33 10.15
N GLU A 66 3.42 -34.78 11.17
CA GLU A 66 4.86 -35.02 11.43
C GLU A 66 5.17 -36.49 11.75
N LYS A 67 4.18 -37.26 12.25
CA LYS A 67 4.29 -38.71 12.50
C LYS A 67 4.02 -39.57 11.27
N GLY A 68 3.76 -38.97 10.11
CA GLY A 68 3.55 -39.68 8.85
C GLY A 68 2.10 -40.07 8.58
N LEU A 69 1.11 -39.42 9.20
CA LEU A 69 -0.26 -39.48 8.67
C LEU A 69 -0.33 -38.66 7.37
N ASP A 70 -0.81 -39.28 6.30
CA ASP A 70 -0.86 -38.63 4.98
C ASP A 70 -1.97 -37.58 4.87
N VAL A 71 -3.13 -37.80 5.50
CA VAL A 71 -4.29 -36.90 5.43
C VAL A 71 -4.99 -36.85 6.78
N ILE A 72 -5.26 -35.64 7.25
CA ILE A 72 -6.12 -35.38 8.41
C ILE A 72 -7.21 -34.43 7.99
N ASP A 73 -8.45 -34.76 8.33
CA ASP A 73 -9.60 -33.91 8.07
C ASP A 73 -9.49 -32.60 8.88
N THR A 74 -9.47 -31.47 8.18
CA THR A 74 -9.35 -30.13 8.76
C THR A 74 -10.70 -29.43 8.92
N GLN A 75 -11.83 -30.11 8.64
CA GLN A 75 -13.18 -29.53 8.78
C GLN A 75 -13.46 -29.04 10.21
N VAL A 76 -12.80 -29.62 11.24
CA VAL A 76 -12.92 -29.14 12.62
C VAL A 76 -12.37 -27.72 12.78
N LEU A 77 -11.32 -27.36 12.02
CA LEU A 77 -10.74 -26.02 12.03
C LEU A 77 -11.71 -25.02 11.40
N VAL A 78 -12.35 -25.38 10.29
CA VAL A 78 -13.39 -24.56 9.65
C VAL A 78 -14.56 -24.31 10.61
N LEU A 79 -15.01 -25.36 11.31
CA LEU A 79 -16.10 -25.26 12.28
C LEU A 79 -15.76 -24.32 13.44
N ILE A 80 -14.60 -24.49 14.07
CA ILE A 80 -14.20 -23.67 15.21
C ILE A 80 -13.90 -22.23 14.75
N SER A 81 -13.25 -22.04 13.60
CA SER A 81 -13.02 -20.71 13.02
C SER A 81 -14.34 -19.96 12.80
N LYS A 82 -15.37 -20.63 12.28
CA LYS A 82 -16.71 -20.04 12.15
C LYS A 82 -17.27 -19.59 13.50
N ARG A 83 -17.15 -20.40 14.56
CA ARG A 83 -17.64 -20.01 15.90
C ARG A 83 -16.88 -18.81 16.47
N VAL A 84 -15.56 -18.74 16.27
CA VAL A 84 -14.75 -17.57 16.69
C VAL A 84 -15.21 -16.31 15.96
N ILE A 85 -15.54 -16.41 14.67
CA ILE A 85 -16.11 -15.32 13.88
C ILE A 85 -17.48 -14.90 14.41
N ASP A 86 -18.41 -15.84 14.58
CA ASP A 86 -19.76 -15.57 15.09
C ASP A 86 -19.71 -14.87 16.47
N LEU A 87 -18.77 -15.28 17.35
CA LEU A 87 -18.57 -14.64 18.66
C LEU A 87 -18.03 -13.21 18.54
N PHE A 88 -17.13 -12.94 17.59
CA PHE A 88 -16.66 -11.58 17.31
C PHE A 88 -17.79 -10.70 16.77
N ASP A 89 -18.59 -11.23 15.85
CA ASP A 89 -19.74 -10.55 15.28
C ASP A 89 -20.75 -10.16 16.37
N HIS A 90 -21.06 -11.10 17.27
CA HIS A 90 -21.88 -10.81 18.45
C HIS A 90 -21.24 -9.76 19.38
N MET A 91 -19.91 -9.80 19.56
CA MET A 91 -19.23 -8.79 20.38
C MET A 91 -19.39 -7.40 19.79
N HIS A 92 -19.22 -7.25 18.47
CA HIS A 92 -19.34 -5.96 17.78
C HIS A 92 -20.78 -5.44 17.77
N VAL A 93 -21.76 -6.33 17.54
CA VAL A 93 -23.18 -5.96 17.54
C VAL A 93 -23.66 -5.49 18.92
N LEU A 94 -23.14 -6.09 20.00
CA LEU A 94 -23.62 -5.82 21.36
C LEU A 94 -22.77 -4.79 22.12
N PHE A 95 -21.49 -4.62 21.76
CA PHE A 95 -20.54 -3.81 22.51
C PHE A 95 -19.58 -3.06 21.59
N SER A 96 -18.97 -1.99 22.11
CA SER A 96 -17.85 -1.35 21.41
C SER A 96 -16.60 -2.25 21.43
N ILE A 97 -15.99 -2.39 20.26
CA ILE A 97 -14.72 -3.07 20.05
C ILE A 97 -13.59 -2.04 20.14
N ASP A 98 -12.60 -2.32 20.97
CA ASP A 98 -11.38 -1.52 21.03
C ASP A 98 -10.35 -1.96 19.97
N GLU A 99 -9.40 -1.10 19.67
CA GLU A 99 -8.36 -1.36 18.66
C GLU A 99 -7.54 -2.62 18.96
N GLN A 100 -7.33 -2.95 20.24
CA GLN A 100 -6.51 -4.10 20.63
C GLN A 100 -7.22 -5.41 20.28
N LEU A 101 -8.52 -5.51 20.59
CA LEU A 101 -9.34 -6.66 20.23
C LEU A 101 -9.49 -6.78 18.71
N LEU A 102 -9.67 -5.66 18.01
CA LEU A 102 -9.75 -5.65 16.56
C LEU A 102 -8.46 -6.13 15.89
N PHE A 103 -7.31 -5.65 16.36
CA PHE A 103 -6.00 -6.09 15.88
C PHE A 103 -5.78 -7.58 16.12
N TYR A 104 -6.17 -8.06 17.31
CA TYR A 104 -6.09 -9.47 17.64
C TYR A 104 -6.95 -10.32 16.70
N TYR A 105 -8.18 -9.90 16.45
CA TYR A 105 -9.11 -10.61 15.59
C TYR A 105 -8.65 -10.63 14.13
N ILE A 106 -8.14 -9.52 13.59
CA ILE A 106 -7.56 -9.50 12.24
C ILE A 106 -6.39 -10.48 12.14
N ASN A 107 -5.50 -10.56 13.14
CA ASN A 107 -4.42 -11.54 13.14
C ASN A 107 -4.94 -12.98 13.17
N PHE A 108 -5.97 -13.25 13.99
CA PHE A 108 -6.64 -14.53 13.97
C PHE A 108 -7.15 -14.87 12.57
N CYS A 109 -7.80 -13.94 11.87
CA CYS A 109 -8.27 -14.19 10.51
C CYS A 109 -7.10 -14.48 9.55
N GLN A 110 -6.00 -13.72 9.65
CA GLN A 110 -4.80 -13.93 8.82
C GLN A 110 -4.16 -15.31 9.06
N ASP A 111 -4.03 -15.73 10.32
CA ASP A 111 -3.43 -17.02 10.68
C ASP A 111 -4.30 -18.24 10.28
N ASN A 112 -5.54 -17.99 9.85
CA ASN A 112 -6.55 -19.01 9.56
C ASN A 112 -7.28 -18.78 8.22
N VAL A 113 -6.69 -18.02 7.27
CA VAL A 113 -7.30 -17.73 5.96
C VAL A 113 -7.76 -18.99 5.23
N SER A 114 -7.02 -20.10 5.33
CA SER A 114 -7.39 -21.38 4.70
C SER A 114 -8.68 -22.00 5.23
N TYR A 115 -9.19 -21.54 6.37
CA TYR A 115 -10.37 -22.08 7.05
C TYR A 115 -11.53 -21.08 7.14
N ILE A 116 -11.36 -19.90 6.53
CA ILE A 116 -12.31 -18.79 6.61
C ILE A 116 -12.79 -18.44 5.21
N HIS A 117 -14.11 -18.48 5.01
CA HIS A 117 -14.73 -17.95 3.82
C HIS A 117 -14.89 -16.43 3.95
N VAL A 118 -14.63 -15.68 2.88
CA VAL A 118 -14.65 -14.21 2.90
C VAL A 118 -16.01 -13.62 3.29
N ASP A 119 -17.11 -14.33 3.04
CA ASP A 119 -18.48 -13.94 3.44
C ASP A 119 -18.72 -13.98 4.94
N GLN A 120 -17.86 -14.67 5.69
CA GLN A 120 -17.94 -14.67 7.13
C GLN A 120 -17.38 -13.37 7.74
N LEU A 121 -16.67 -12.54 6.97
CA LEU A 121 -15.99 -11.35 7.50
C LEU A 121 -16.71 -10.03 7.19
N ASP A 122 -18.00 -10.08 6.82
CA ASP A 122 -18.76 -8.90 6.42
C ASP A 122 -18.84 -7.85 7.54
N ILE A 123 -18.94 -8.30 8.80
CA ILE A 123 -18.98 -7.42 9.98
C ILE A 123 -17.60 -6.82 10.33
N LEU A 124 -16.51 -7.44 9.88
CA LEU A 124 -15.16 -6.96 10.22
C LEU A 124 -14.88 -5.56 9.67
N LEU A 125 -15.34 -5.25 8.46
CA LEU A 125 -15.17 -3.91 7.90
C LEU A 125 -15.96 -2.87 8.71
N ASP A 126 -17.19 -3.19 9.11
CA ASP A 126 -18.01 -2.34 9.97
C ASP A 126 -17.33 -2.07 11.33
N ALA A 127 -16.77 -3.12 11.94
CA ALA A 127 -16.00 -3.00 13.18
C ALA A 127 -14.79 -2.06 13.03
N VAL A 128 -14.07 -2.12 11.91
CA VAL A 128 -12.94 -1.21 11.64
C VAL A 128 -13.43 0.23 11.46
N LEU A 129 -14.54 0.43 10.76
CA LEU A 129 -15.14 1.76 10.53
C LEU A 129 -15.63 2.41 11.82
N CYS A 130 -16.00 1.63 12.84
CA CYS A 130 -16.39 2.14 14.16
C CYS A 130 -15.21 2.53 15.08
N THR A 131 -13.97 2.20 14.70
CA THR A 131 -12.78 2.56 15.50
C THR A 131 -12.14 3.88 15.07
N GLU A 132 -11.28 4.45 15.92
CA GLU A 132 -10.47 5.61 15.50
C GLU A 132 -9.61 5.24 14.28
N ASN A 133 -9.42 6.21 13.37
CA ASN A 133 -8.74 5.97 12.10
C ASN A 133 -7.26 5.60 12.29
N ASN A 134 -7.00 4.30 12.40
CA ASN A 134 -5.67 3.76 12.61
C ASN A 134 -5.12 3.13 11.33
N GLN A 135 -4.10 3.77 10.75
CA GLN A 135 -3.45 3.31 9.51
C GLN A 135 -2.95 1.86 9.61
N LYS A 136 -2.50 1.40 10.79
CA LYS A 136 -1.98 0.02 10.96
C LYS A 136 -3.10 -1.01 10.83
N ILE A 137 -4.30 -0.71 11.32
CA ILE A 137 -5.46 -1.59 11.23
C ILE A 137 -5.87 -1.76 9.76
N TRP A 138 -6.01 -0.64 9.04
CA TRP A 138 -6.32 -0.67 7.60
C TRP A 138 -5.28 -1.42 6.76
N ILE A 139 -3.98 -1.26 7.06
CA ILE A 139 -2.92 -2.02 6.39
C ILE A 139 -3.09 -3.52 6.62
N ARG A 140 -3.42 -3.96 7.83
CA ARG A 140 -3.63 -5.38 8.14
C ARG A 140 -4.91 -5.92 7.50
N LEU A 141 -6.00 -5.16 7.58
CA LEU A 141 -7.26 -5.51 6.95
C LEU A 141 -7.08 -5.70 5.44
N LEU A 142 -6.40 -4.77 4.77
CA LEU A 142 -6.13 -4.89 3.34
C LEU A 142 -5.29 -6.12 3.02
N ARG A 143 -4.27 -6.46 3.84
CA ARG A 143 -3.50 -7.71 3.66
C ARG A 143 -4.36 -8.95 3.78
N LEU A 144 -5.22 -9.02 4.79
CA LEU A 144 -6.15 -10.13 4.98
C LEU A 144 -7.02 -10.33 3.72
N TYR A 145 -7.62 -9.27 3.19
CA TYR A 145 -8.46 -9.37 2.00
C TYR A 145 -7.68 -9.67 0.70
N MET A 146 -6.38 -9.37 0.64
CA MET A 146 -5.51 -9.81 -0.45
C MET A 146 -5.29 -11.32 -0.45
N GLU A 147 -5.38 -11.98 0.71
CA GLU A 147 -5.21 -13.43 0.88
C GLU A 147 -6.52 -14.21 0.68
N LEU A 148 -7.67 -13.59 0.95
CA LEU A 148 -9.00 -14.20 0.83
C LEU A 148 -9.55 -14.32 -0.62
N ASN A 149 -8.75 -13.95 -1.63
CA ASN A 149 -9.03 -14.10 -3.06
C ASN A 149 -10.38 -13.54 -3.57
N SER A 150 -11.01 -12.60 -2.84
CA SER A 150 -12.20 -11.89 -3.29
C SER A 150 -11.83 -10.46 -3.70
N PHE A 151 -11.81 -10.23 -5.01
CA PHE A 151 -11.42 -8.94 -5.56
C PHE A 151 -12.39 -7.81 -5.18
N ASP A 152 -13.69 -8.07 -5.25
CA ASP A 152 -14.71 -7.04 -4.96
C ASP A 152 -14.64 -6.57 -3.51
N LYS A 153 -14.47 -7.52 -2.56
CA LYS A 153 -14.32 -7.18 -1.15
C LYS A 153 -12.98 -6.52 -0.84
N LEU A 154 -11.90 -6.97 -1.50
CA LEU A 154 -10.61 -6.28 -1.42
C LEU A 154 -10.72 -4.83 -1.89
N MET A 155 -11.40 -4.58 -3.01
CA MET A 155 -11.60 -3.24 -3.54
C MET A 155 -12.46 -2.38 -2.61
N ASN A 156 -13.52 -2.95 -2.03
CA ASN A 156 -14.34 -2.27 -1.03
C ASN A 156 -13.50 -1.83 0.19
N VAL A 157 -12.73 -2.75 0.76
CA VAL A 157 -11.81 -2.45 1.88
C VAL A 157 -10.78 -1.39 1.51
N PHE A 158 -10.22 -1.45 0.29
CA PHE A 158 -9.29 -0.46 -0.19
C PHE A 158 -9.94 0.93 -0.27
N GLN A 159 -11.11 1.05 -0.89
CA GLN A 159 -11.81 2.31 -1.05
C GLN A 159 -12.24 2.91 0.29
N GLU A 160 -12.81 2.10 1.19
CA GLU A 160 -13.17 2.53 2.55
C GLU A 160 -11.95 2.97 3.36
N GLY A 161 -10.82 2.26 3.21
CA GLY A 161 -9.56 2.65 3.81
C GLY A 161 -9.01 3.97 3.27
N VAL A 162 -9.16 4.23 1.97
CA VAL A 162 -8.79 5.51 1.34
C VAL A 162 -9.69 6.65 1.83
N ARG A 163 -11.01 6.43 1.94
CA ARG A 163 -11.96 7.42 2.47
C ARG A 163 -11.66 7.77 3.94
N SER A 164 -11.39 6.75 4.74
CA SER A 164 -11.11 6.86 6.18
C SER A 164 -9.76 7.54 6.46
N LEU A 165 -8.68 7.10 5.81
CA LEU A 165 -7.33 7.62 6.06
C LEU A 165 -7.00 8.89 5.29
N LYS A 166 -7.71 9.20 4.21
CA LYS A 166 -7.50 10.39 3.38
C LYS A 166 -6.05 10.49 2.88
N ASN A 167 -5.35 11.60 3.15
CA ASN A 167 -3.92 11.81 2.85
C ASN A 167 -3.01 10.71 3.44
N ASN A 168 -3.42 10.06 4.54
CA ASN A 168 -2.64 9.00 5.18
C ASN A 168 -2.84 7.63 4.50
N SER A 169 -3.58 7.53 3.39
CA SER A 169 -3.85 6.26 2.69
C SER A 169 -2.75 5.84 1.71
N LEU A 170 -1.66 6.62 1.53
CA LEU A 170 -0.56 6.27 0.62
C LEU A 170 0.00 4.84 0.78
N PRO A 171 0.14 4.27 1.99
CA PRO A 171 0.56 2.88 2.15
C PRO A 171 -0.41 1.87 1.50
N LEU A 172 -1.72 2.14 1.53
CA LEU A 172 -2.73 1.30 0.90
C LEU A 172 -2.57 1.33 -0.62
N TRP A 173 -2.39 2.52 -1.21
CA TRP A 173 -2.13 2.67 -2.65
C TRP A 173 -0.86 1.91 -3.09
N LYS A 174 0.21 2.00 -2.30
CA LYS A 174 1.46 1.25 -2.56
C LYS A 174 1.27 -0.26 -2.48
N MET A 175 0.41 -0.74 -1.58
CA MET A 175 0.07 -2.16 -1.51
C MET A 175 -0.78 -2.58 -2.71
N MET A 176 -1.86 -1.85 -3.00
CA MET A 176 -2.77 -2.17 -4.09
C MET A 176 -2.07 -2.15 -5.45
N SER A 177 -1.21 -1.16 -5.70
CA SER A 177 -0.42 -1.09 -6.94
C SER A 177 0.45 -2.34 -7.12
N ARG A 178 1.13 -2.81 -6.06
CA ARG A 178 1.97 -4.01 -6.13
C ARG A 178 1.13 -5.28 -6.32
N PHE A 179 -0.01 -5.37 -5.64
CA PHE A 179 -0.93 -6.48 -5.78
C PHE A 179 -1.46 -6.59 -7.21
N MET A 180 -1.98 -5.49 -7.76
CA MET A 180 -2.51 -5.43 -9.12
C MET A 180 -1.45 -5.78 -10.16
N GLN A 181 -0.24 -5.20 -10.08
CA GLN A 181 0.86 -5.51 -11.00
C GLN A 181 1.14 -7.02 -11.10
N ASN A 182 1.00 -7.76 -10.00
CA ASN A 182 1.30 -9.19 -9.96
C ASN A 182 0.09 -10.10 -10.22
N ARG A 183 -1.13 -9.66 -9.86
CA ARG A 183 -2.33 -10.53 -9.83
C ARG A 183 -3.43 -10.10 -10.80
N ARG A 184 -3.50 -8.82 -11.13
CA ARG A 184 -4.53 -8.20 -11.99
C ARG A 184 -3.90 -7.09 -12.85
N PRO A 185 -2.93 -7.43 -13.72
CA PRO A 185 -2.27 -6.44 -14.57
C PRO A 185 -3.25 -5.77 -15.53
N ASP A 186 -4.39 -6.40 -15.82
CA ASP A 186 -5.52 -5.85 -16.58
C ASP A 186 -6.15 -4.60 -15.94
N MET A 187 -6.04 -4.45 -14.61
CA MET A 187 -6.69 -3.37 -13.85
C MET A 187 -5.72 -2.27 -13.39
N ILE A 188 -4.41 -2.41 -13.67
CA ILE A 188 -3.40 -1.49 -13.13
C ILE A 188 -3.54 -0.07 -13.69
N GLU A 189 -3.89 0.04 -14.97
CA GLU A 189 -4.12 1.31 -15.66
C GLU A 189 -5.27 2.08 -15.01
N THR A 190 -6.43 1.43 -14.82
CA THR A 190 -7.57 2.01 -14.11
C THR A 190 -7.20 2.46 -12.69
N LEU A 191 -6.44 1.66 -11.94
CA LEU A 191 -5.98 2.06 -10.61
C LEU A 191 -5.10 3.32 -10.67
N PHE A 192 -4.24 3.44 -11.68
CA PHE A 192 -3.38 4.61 -11.84
C PHE A 192 -4.13 5.85 -12.33
N GLU A 193 -5.13 5.70 -13.20
CA GLU A 193 -6.03 6.77 -13.58
C GLU A 193 -6.78 7.33 -12.36
N GLU A 194 -7.41 6.45 -11.57
CA GLU A 194 -8.11 6.83 -10.34
C GLU A 194 -7.17 7.52 -9.34
N GLY A 195 -6.01 6.91 -9.08
CA GLY A 195 -5.02 7.44 -8.15
C GLY A 195 -4.39 8.75 -8.61
N SER A 196 -4.32 9.01 -9.92
CA SER A 196 -3.82 10.28 -10.47
C SER A 196 -4.80 11.43 -10.25
N ASN A 197 -6.10 11.12 -10.22
CA ASN A 197 -7.20 12.09 -10.09
C ASN A 197 -7.65 12.33 -8.64
N ILE A 198 -7.12 11.59 -7.66
CA ILE A 198 -7.47 11.78 -6.25
C ILE A 198 -7.01 13.16 -5.73
N SER A 199 -7.80 13.74 -4.82
CA SER A 199 -7.55 15.07 -4.24
C SER A 199 -6.35 15.14 -3.29
N TYR A 200 -5.84 13.99 -2.86
CA TYR A 200 -4.72 13.89 -1.91
C TYR A 200 -3.39 13.99 -2.64
N GLU A 201 -2.76 15.17 -2.61
CA GLU A 201 -1.58 15.50 -3.42
C GLU A 201 -0.42 14.50 -3.27
N ASN A 202 -0.11 14.09 -2.04
CA ASN A 202 0.96 13.13 -1.77
C ASN A 202 0.74 11.77 -2.45
N ILE A 203 -0.52 11.38 -2.62
CA ILE A 203 -0.93 10.15 -3.31
C ILE A 203 -0.94 10.39 -4.80
N SER A 204 -1.63 11.45 -5.25
CA SER A 204 -1.73 11.81 -6.65
C SER A 204 -0.36 11.95 -7.31
N PHE A 205 0.57 12.68 -6.68
CA PHE A 205 1.92 12.85 -7.19
C PHE A 205 2.71 11.55 -7.24
N TYR A 206 2.53 10.68 -6.24
CA TYR A 206 3.14 9.35 -6.25
C TYR A 206 2.62 8.50 -7.41
N ILE A 207 1.31 8.50 -7.62
CA ILE A 207 0.66 7.69 -8.67
C ILE A 207 0.96 8.23 -10.05
N ARG A 208 0.84 9.54 -10.32
CA ARG A 208 1.17 10.14 -11.63
C ARG A 208 2.59 9.80 -12.08
N ALA A 209 3.55 9.93 -11.16
CA ALA A 209 4.94 9.55 -11.40
C ALA A 209 5.10 8.05 -11.70
N LYS A 210 4.37 7.19 -10.98
CA LYS A 210 4.41 5.74 -11.19
C LYS A 210 3.72 5.33 -12.49
N TYR A 211 2.62 5.99 -12.84
CA TYR A 211 1.84 5.72 -14.04
C TYR A 211 2.64 6.03 -15.29
N LEU A 212 3.33 7.17 -15.34
CA LEU A 212 4.19 7.52 -16.47
C LEU A 212 5.29 6.48 -16.69
N LYS A 213 5.96 6.03 -15.61
CA LYS A 213 6.98 4.98 -15.69
C LYS A 213 6.42 3.65 -16.16
N TRP A 214 5.24 3.28 -15.67
CA TRP A 214 4.57 2.06 -16.12
C TRP A 214 4.18 2.14 -17.61
N CYS A 215 3.73 3.31 -18.08
CA CYS A 215 3.42 3.50 -19.50
C CYS A 215 4.67 3.30 -20.37
N LEU A 216 5.82 3.83 -19.95
CA LEU A 216 7.09 3.59 -20.65
C LEU A 216 7.50 2.12 -20.69
N GLU A 217 7.32 1.41 -19.56
CA GLU A 217 7.75 0.02 -19.42
C GLU A 217 6.88 -0.96 -20.23
N TYR A 218 5.56 -0.70 -20.33
CA TYR A 218 4.60 -1.65 -20.90
C TYR A 218 3.94 -1.20 -22.19
N LYS A 219 4.12 0.07 -22.60
CA LYS A 219 3.64 0.61 -23.88
C LYS A 219 4.85 1.13 -24.67
N ASP A 220 4.69 2.24 -25.37
CA ASP A 220 5.74 2.87 -26.15
C ASP A 220 5.97 4.33 -25.72
N ILE A 221 7.00 4.95 -26.31
CA ILE A 221 7.40 6.31 -26.01
C ILE A 221 6.31 7.33 -26.40
N ASP A 222 5.57 7.08 -27.48
CA ASP A 222 4.55 8.00 -27.96
C ASP A 222 3.32 7.98 -27.04
N ALA A 223 2.90 6.81 -26.59
CA ALA A 223 1.89 6.63 -25.55
C ALA A 223 2.33 7.29 -24.23
N THR A 224 3.61 7.18 -23.88
CA THR A 224 4.17 7.81 -22.68
C THR A 224 4.12 9.33 -22.76
N ARG A 225 4.48 9.92 -23.91
CA ARG A 225 4.39 11.37 -24.17
C ARG A 225 2.94 11.87 -24.13
N ASN A 226 2.01 11.12 -24.73
CA ASN A 226 0.59 11.43 -24.66
C ASN A 226 0.07 11.42 -23.22
N LEU A 227 0.40 10.37 -22.46
CA LEU A 227 0.05 10.28 -21.05
C LEU A 227 0.65 11.42 -20.22
N PHE A 228 1.91 11.79 -20.45
CA PHE A 228 2.51 12.96 -19.79
C PHE A 228 1.70 14.24 -20.06
N ASN A 229 1.30 14.45 -21.32
CA ASN A 229 0.51 15.62 -21.71
C ASN A 229 -0.88 15.65 -21.06
N GLU A 230 -1.47 14.50 -20.76
CA GLU A 230 -2.71 14.39 -19.99
C GLU A 230 -2.47 14.66 -18.51
N LEU A 231 -1.52 13.95 -17.90
CA LEU A 231 -1.22 14.04 -16.47
C LEU A 231 -0.72 15.42 -16.04
N LYS A 232 -0.04 16.18 -16.92
CA LYS A 232 0.44 17.53 -16.62
C LYS A 232 -0.69 18.57 -16.51
N GLN A 233 -1.86 18.31 -17.10
CA GLN A 233 -3.02 19.20 -16.99
C GLN A 233 -3.69 19.09 -15.60
N LEU A 234 -3.51 17.96 -14.94
CA LEU A 234 -4.10 17.71 -13.63
C LEU A 234 -3.52 18.67 -12.57
N LYS A 235 -4.39 19.21 -11.72
CA LYS A 235 -4.00 20.07 -10.60
C LYS A 235 -3.88 19.28 -9.28
N PRO A 236 -3.02 19.70 -8.35
CA PRO A 236 -1.94 20.67 -8.56
C PRO A 236 -0.84 20.11 -9.49
N PRO A 237 0.04 20.97 -10.03
CA PRO A 237 1.16 20.52 -10.87
C PRO A 237 2.10 19.59 -10.09
N CYS A 238 2.59 18.54 -10.76
CA CYS A 238 3.44 17.53 -10.13
C CYS A 238 4.90 17.68 -10.58
N TYR A 239 5.77 18.19 -9.70
CA TYR A 239 7.20 18.35 -9.99
C TYR A 239 7.88 17.04 -10.43
N LYS A 240 7.59 15.95 -9.71
CA LYS A 240 8.17 14.64 -9.98
C LYS A 240 7.79 14.08 -11.35
N LEU A 241 6.61 14.43 -11.87
CA LEU A 241 6.18 14.03 -13.20
C LEU A 241 7.08 14.66 -14.27
N TYR A 242 7.38 15.95 -14.14
CA TYR A 242 8.30 16.66 -15.05
C TYR A 242 9.70 16.06 -15.03
N LEU A 243 10.27 15.80 -13.85
CA LEU A 243 11.60 15.20 -13.74
C LEU A 243 11.71 13.84 -14.42
N ILE A 244 10.68 13.00 -14.26
CA ILE A 244 10.65 11.69 -14.92
C ILE A 244 10.58 11.87 -16.43
N ASN A 245 9.70 12.76 -16.93
CA ASN A 245 9.59 12.96 -18.37
C ASN A 245 10.86 13.55 -18.99
N ILE A 246 11.54 14.48 -18.29
CA ILE A 246 12.84 15.00 -18.71
C ILE A 246 13.86 13.86 -18.83
N ALA A 247 13.97 13.01 -17.81
CA ALA A 247 14.89 11.87 -17.85
C ALA A 247 14.58 10.92 -19.02
N ILE A 248 13.29 10.64 -19.26
CA ILE A 248 12.85 9.81 -20.39
C ILE A 248 13.32 10.42 -21.72
N GLU A 249 13.04 11.71 -21.94
CA GLU A 249 13.42 12.39 -23.20
C GLU A 249 14.94 12.45 -23.37
N THR A 250 15.70 12.72 -22.30
CA THR A 250 17.18 12.75 -22.34
C THR A 250 17.79 11.39 -22.66
N GLU A 251 17.17 10.29 -22.24
CA GLU A 251 17.65 8.93 -22.50
C GLU A 251 17.19 8.37 -23.86
N THR A 252 16.30 9.05 -24.57
CA THR A 252 15.88 8.60 -25.91
C THR A 252 17.01 8.68 -26.92
N THR A 253 17.07 7.71 -27.83
CA THR A 253 18.13 7.62 -28.86
C THR A 253 18.15 8.81 -29.82
N ASP A 254 16.99 9.42 -30.06
CA ASP A 254 16.79 10.58 -30.92
C ASP A 254 16.55 11.84 -30.08
N LEU A 255 17.45 12.11 -29.12
CA LEU A 255 17.36 13.25 -28.22
C LEU A 255 17.11 14.57 -28.97
N GLU A 256 15.93 15.16 -28.74
CA GLU A 256 15.59 16.47 -29.26
C GLU A 256 15.80 17.54 -28.17
N LEU A 257 16.94 18.25 -28.22
CA LEU A 257 17.28 19.28 -27.24
C LEU A 257 16.19 20.35 -27.06
N SER A 258 15.46 20.70 -28.12
CA SER A 258 14.33 21.64 -28.04
C SER A 258 13.19 21.12 -27.16
N THR A 259 12.95 19.82 -27.16
CA THR A 259 11.89 19.20 -26.35
C THR A 259 12.28 19.19 -24.87
N VAL A 260 13.51 18.78 -24.54
CA VAL A 260 14.01 18.82 -23.16
C VAL A 260 14.04 20.25 -22.60
N ARG A 261 14.50 21.23 -23.38
CA ARG A 261 14.47 22.66 -23.01
C ARG A 261 13.07 23.16 -22.68
N LYS A 262 12.08 22.83 -23.50
CA LYS A 262 10.67 23.21 -23.25
C LYS A 262 10.17 22.63 -21.92
N LEU A 263 10.49 21.37 -21.61
CA LEU A 263 10.11 20.74 -20.35
C LEU A 263 10.77 21.43 -19.14
N TYR A 264 12.06 21.76 -19.23
CA TYR A 264 12.73 22.52 -18.18
C TYR A 264 12.17 23.94 -18.03
N ASP A 265 11.88 24.64 -19.12
CA ASP A 265 11.27 25.98 -19.08
C ASP A 265 9.89 25.95 -18.41
N GLU A 266 9.04 24.98 -18.75
CA GLU A 266 7.76 24.75 -18.08
C GLU A 266 7.95 24.43 -16.58
N ALA A 267 8.86 23.52 -16.24
CA ALA A 267 9.13 23.13 -14.87
C ALA A 267 9.68 24.30 -14.03
N CYS A 268 10.61 25.10 -14.57
CA CYS A 268 11.12 26.31 -13.93
C CYS A 268 10.02 27.36 -13.74
N THR A 269 9.07 27.46 -14.67
CA THR A 269 7.94 28.38 -14.57
C THR A 269 7.00 27.99 -13.42
N LEU A 270 6.73 26.69 -13.28
CA LEU A 270 5.80 26.13 -12.29
C LEU A 270 6.39 26.01 -10.89
N PHE A 271 7.66 25.59 -10.78
CA PHE A 271 8.30 25.17 -9.53
C PHE A 271 9.55 26.00 -9.17
N GLY A 272 10.07 26.81 -10.09
CA GLY A 272 11.35 27.49 -9.93
C GLY A 272 11.33 28.69 -8.97
N ARG A 273 10.23 28.94 -8.24
CA ARG A 273 10.15 30.01 -7.24
C ARG A 273 10.78 29.59 -5.91
N ASP A 274 10.52 28.36 -5.49
CA ASP A 274 10.90 27.78 -4.21
C ASP A 274 11.80 26.54 -4.35
N ASN A 275 12.06 26.11 -5.59
CA ASN A 275 12.94 24.99 -5.90
C ASN A 275 14.14 25.45 -6.71
N ILE A 276 15.33 25.49 -6.09
CA ILE A 276 16.58 25.79 -6.80
C ILE A 276 17.03 24.62 -7.70
N GLY A 277 16.66 23.39 -7.32
CA GLY A 277 17.15 22.16 -7.95
C GLY A 277 16.79 22.12 -9.43
N ILE A 278 15.57 22.53 -9.80
CA ILE A 278 15.14 22.55 -11.20
C ILE A 278 15.99 23.48 -12.08
N TRP A 279 16.48 24.59 -11.52
CA TRP A 279 17.37 25.50 -12.24
C TRP A 279 18.77 24.91 -12.39
N LEU A 280 19.28 24.30 -11.32
CA LEU A 280 20.59 23.65 -11.31
C LEU A 280 20.62 22.45 -12.26
N ASP A 281 19.56 21.64 -12.29
CA ASP A 281 19.40 20.50 -13.20
C ASP A 281 19.38 20.98 -14.66
N TYR A 282 18.69 22.10 -14.95
CA TYR A 282 18.67 22.67 -16.30
C TYR A 282 20.04 23.20 -16.72
N ILE A 283 20.77 23.86 -15.81
CA ILE A 283 22.14 24.33 -16.06
C ILE A 283 23.06 23.14 -16.35
N ARG A 284 22.98 22.07 -15.54
CA ARG A 284 23.76 20.84 -15.74
C ARG A 284 23.48 20.24 -17.12
N PHE A 285 22.21 20.13 -17.52
CA PHE A 285 21.82 19.65 -18.85
C PHE A 285 22.44 20.48 -19.99
N GLU A 286 22.37 21.82 -19.94
CA GLU A 286 22.96 22.65 -20.99
C GLU A 286 24.50 22.58 -21.03
N GLN A 287 25.12 22.16 -19.93
CA GLN A 287 26.55 22.01 -19.81
C GLN A 287 27.06 20.66 -20.34
N THR A 288 26.27 19.60 -20.20
CA THR A 288 26.62 18.24 -20.65
C THR A 288 26.17 17.96 -22.07
N ASP A 289 24.88 18.13 -22.34
CA ASP A 289 24.22 17.66 -23.56
C ASP A 289 23.76 18.81 -24.47
N GLY A 290 23.59 20.00 -23.88
CA GLY A 290 23.05 21.17 -24.56
C GLY A 290 24.10 22.17 -25.05
N SER A 291 23.83 23.46 -24.81
CA SER A 291 24.66 24.56 -25.24
C SER A 291 25.12 25.42 -24.05
N PRO A 292 26.43 25.47 -23.77
CA PRO A 292 26.98 26.31 -22.70
C PRO A 292 26.63 27.80 -22.82
N LYS A 293 26.28 28.27 -24.03
CA LYS A 293 25.83 29.64 -24.29
C LYS A 293 24.52 30.01 -23.58
N LEU A 294 23.69 29.01 -23.24
CA LEU A 294 22.39 29.23 -22.59
C LEU A 294 22.50 29.29 -21.06
N ILE A 295 23.61 28.78 -20.48
CA ILE A 295 23.79 28.65 -19.02
C ILE A 295 23.62 30.00 -18.31
N GLU A 296 24.26 31.06 -18.80
CA GLU A 296 24.20 32.39 -18.18
C GLU A 296 22.78 32.96 -18.14
N SER A 297 22.02 32.73 -19.22
CA SER A 297 20.62 33.15 -19.33
C SER A 297 19.74 32.40 -18.32
N ILE A 298 19.92 31.08 -18.21
CA ILE A 298 19.17 30.23 -17.26
C ILE A 298 19.51 30.62 -15.81
N TYR A 299 20.79 30.80 -15.50
CA TYR A 299 21.25 31.24 -14.18
C TYR A 299 20.62 32.58 -13.78
N THR A 300 20.64 33.56 -14.69
CA THR A 300 20.06 34.87 -14.42
C THR A 300 18.56 34.78 -14.20
N ARG A 301 17.83 34.03 -15.05
CA ARG A 301 16.39 33.76 -14.85
C ARG A 301 16.10 33.12 -13.49
N GLY A 302 16.91 32.16 -13.06
CA GLY A 302 16.80 31.52 -11.75
C GLY A 302 16.91 32.53 -10.60
N LEU A 303 17.95 33.38 -10.61
CA LEU A 303 18.13 34.43 -9.59
C LEU A 303 16.94 35.39 -9.50
N TRP A 304 16.34 35.75 -10.63
CA TRP A 304 15.18 36.64 -10.65
C TRP A 304 13.91 35.97 -10.12
N LYS A 305 13.68 34.70 -10.46
CA LYS A 305 12.46 33.96 -10.11
C LYS A 305 12.45 33.45 -8.66
N LEU A 306 13.61 33.06 -8.15
CA LEU A 306 13.74 32.46 -6.82
C LEU A 306 13.41 33.45 -5.71
N GLU A 307 12.81 32.90 -4.65
CA GLU A 307 12.61 33.61 -3.38
C GLU A 307 13.96 34.14 -2.84
N PRO A 308 13.98 35.36 -2.27
CA PRO A 308 15.23 36.01 -1.86
C PRO A 308 16.11 35.17 -0.93
N ASN A 309 15.50 34.39 -0.03
CA ASN A 309 16.21 33.52 0.91
C ASN A 309 16.92 32.33 0.25
N LEU A 310 16.55 31.96 -0.98
CA LEU A 310 17.15 30.85 -1.72
C LEU A 310 18.27 31.30 -2.67
N ARG A 311 18.40 32.60 -2.95
CA ARG A 311 19.32 33.11 -3.98
C ARG A 311 20.78 32.87 -3.65
N ASN A 312 21.21 33.15 -2.42
CA ASN A 312 22.60 32.94 -2.02
C ASN A 312 22.99 31.46 -2.15
N PHE A 313 22.12 30.56 -1.69
CA PHE A 313 22.35 29.13 -1.82
C PHE A 313 22.40 28.68 -3.29
N PHE A 314 21.55 29.25 -4.16
CA PHE A 314 21.61 29.00 -5.60
C PHE A 314 22.93 29.50 -6.24
N ILE A 315 23.46 30.65 -5.82
CA ILE A 315 24.76 31.17 -6.28
C ILE A 315 25.88 30.19 -5.89
N ASP A 316 25.92 29.78 -4.62
CA ASP A 316 26.94 28.88 -4.09
C ASP A 316 26.95 27.53 -4.85
N GLU A 317 25.76 26.96 -5.09
CA GLU A 317 25.61 25.69 -5.82
C GLU A 317 25.94 25.81 -7.32
N TYR A 318 25.62 26.94 -7.95
CA TYR A 318 26.02 27.21 -9.31
C TYR A 318 27.54 27.31 -9.46
N ASP A 319 28.21 27.98 -8.52
CA ASP A 319 29.68 28.07 -8.51
C ASP A 319 30.32 26.71 -8.23
N ASN A 320 29.68 25.85 -7.41
CA ASN A 320 30.09 24.45 -7.26
C ASN A 320 30.05 23.70 -8.60
N ILE A 321 28.96 23.78 -9.35
CA ILE A 321 28.82 23.14 -10.67
C ILE A 321 29.94 23.59 -11.64
N LYS A 322 30.26 24.88 -11.67
CA LYS A 322 31.38 25.40 -12.48
C LYS A 322 32.71 24.77 -12.09
N ARG A 323 32.99 24.69 -10.78
CA ARG A 323 34.22 24.08 -10.25
C ARG A 323 34.31 22.60 -10.59
N GLU A 324 33.22 21.85 -10.44
CA GLU A 324 33.14 20.43 -10.80
C GLU A 324 33.51 20.22 -12.27
N PHE A 325 32.87 20.98 -13.17
CA PHE A 325 33.12 20.86 -14.60
C PHE A 325 34.54 21.22 -15.02
N MET A 326 35.12 22.30 -14.47
CA MET A 326 36.51 22.66 -14.74
C MET A 326 37.49 21.56 -14.30
N LYS A 327 37.18 20.87 -13.19
CA LYS A 327 37.98 19.75 -12.68
C LYS A 327 37.90 18.53 -13.60
N ASP A 328 36.73 18.25 -14.19
CA ASP A 328 36.55 17.08 -15.04
C ASP A 328 37.16 17.30 -16.44
N LEU A 329 37.02 18.50 -17.02
CA LEU A 329 37.79 18.91 -18.21
C LEU A 329 39.30 18.76 -18.02
N GLY A 330 39.83 19.13 -16.85
CA GLY A 330 41.25 19.01 -16.54
C GLY A 330 41.78 17.58 -16.45
N LYS A 331 40.90 16.57 -16.37
CA LYS A 331 41.27 15.14 -16.36
C LYS A 331 41.19 14.48 -17.74
N GLU A 332 40.44 15.06 -18.68
CA GLU A 332 40.21 14.50 -20.03
C GLU A 332 41.21 15.01 -21.08
N VAL A 333 42.17 15.87 -20.71
CA VAL A 333 43.22 16.33 -21.64
C VAL A 333 44.16 15.18 -21.98
N ILE A 334 43.90 14.50 -23.10
CA ILE A 334 44.90 13.65 -23.76
C ILE A 334 45.96 14.59 -24.34
N VAL A 335 47.17 14.53 -23.81
CA VAL A 335 48.35 15.14 -24.41
C VAL A 335 48.59 14.41 -25.73
N ILE A 336 48.35 15.08 -26.85
CA ILE A 336 48.84 14.63 -28.15
C ILE A 336 50.25 15.21 -28.25
N ASP A 337 51.26 14.36 -28.01
CA ASP A 337 52.65 14.69 -28.32
C ASP A 337 52.83 14.68 -29.84
N ASP A 338 53.35 15.78 -30.40
CA ASP A 338 53.67 15.96 -31.82
C ASP A 338 54.82 15.03 -32.30
#